data_AF-A0A4R7UWM3-F1
#
_entry.id   AF-A0A4R7UWM3-F1
#
_cell.length_a   1.000
_cell.length_b   1.000
_cell.length_c   1.000
_cell.angle_alpha   90.00
_cell.angle_beta   90.00
_cell.angle_gamma   90.00
#
_symmetry.space_group_name_H-M   'P 1'
#
loop_
_entity.id
_entity.type
_entity.pdbx_description
1 polymer ?
#
loop_
_entity_poly.entity_id
_entity_poly.type
_entity_poly.pdbx_seq_one_letter_code
_entity_poly.pdbx_strand_id
1 'polypeptide(L)' 'MNRQKKLKQLFKEKAKKASAKLAPKKPKYISKADRAKLEAEAAEPVETSES' A
#
# COMPACT_ATOMS: atom_id res chain seq x y z
N MET A 1 -18.49 10.07 -24.58
CA MET A 1 -18.02 9.57 -25.89
C MET A 1 -18.25 8.06 -25.96
N ASN A 2 -19.10 7.62 -26.90
CA ASN A 2 -19.53 6.25 -27.26
C ASN A 2 -19.38 5.15 -26.17
N ARG A 3 -20.47 4.50 -25.74
CA ARG A 3 -20.55 3.60 -24.55
C ARG A 3 -19.37 2.61 -24.44
N GLN A 4 -18.93 2.06 -25.57
CA GLN A 4 -17.80 1.14 -25.66
C GLN A 4 -16.48 1.76 -25.16
N LYS A 5 -16.20 3.04 -25.46
CA LYS A 5 -15.01 3.75 -24.97
C LYS A 5 -15.08 3.97 -23.45
N LYS A 6 -16.26 4.33 -22.93
CA LYS A 6 -16.49 4.53 -21.48
C LYS A 6 -16.26 3.23 -20.70
N LEU A 7 -16.77 2.10 -21.20
CA LEU A 7 -16.54 0.78 -20.59
C LEU A 7 -15.05 0.41 -20.60
N LYS A 8 -14.36 0.62 -21.72
CA LYS A 8 -12.91 0.37 -21.83
C LYS A 8 -12.10 1.22 -20.85
N GLN A 9 -12.48 2.49 -20.64
CA GLN A 9 -11.84 3.35 -19.64
C GLN A 9 -12.04 2.82 -18.22
N LEU A 10 -13.29 2.52 -17.83
CA LEU A 10 -13.62 1.96 -16.52
C LEU A 10 -12.88 0.65 -16.22
N PHE A 11 -12.81 -0.28 -17.18
CA PHE A 11 -12.09 -1.54 -17.00
C PHE A 11 -10.58 -1.33 -16.85
N LYS A 12 -9.98 -0.41 -17.63
CA LYS A 12 -8.56 -0.07 -17.48
C LYS A 12 -8.25 0.52 -16.12
N GLU A 13 -9.09 1.42 -15.61
CA GLU A 13 -8.92 2.00 -14.28
C GLU A 13 -9.03 0.95 -13.16
N LYS A 14 -10.03 0.06 -13.25
CA LYS A 14 -10.19 -1.05 -12.29
C LYS A 14 -9.00 -1.99 -12.32
N ALA A 15 -8.51 -2.37 -13.50
CA ALA A 15 -7.33 -3.21 -13.66
C ALA A 15 -6.07 -2.57 -13.06
N LYS A 16 -5.84 -1.27 -13.31
CA LYS A 16 -4.72 -0.51 -12.72
C LYS A 16 -4.81 -0.43 -11.20
N LYS A 17 -6.01 -0.26 -10.64
CA LYS A 17 -6.21 -0.25 -9.17
C LYS A 17 -5.96 -1.63 -8.56
N ALA A 18 -6.38 -2.70 -9.23
CA ALA A 18 -6.13 -4.07 -8.78
C ALA A 18 -4.63 -4.41 -8.83
N SER A 19 -3.94 -4.06 -9.92
CA SER A 19 -2.50 -4.30 -10.05
C SER A 19 -1.68 -3.49 -9.06
N ALA A 20 -2.07 -2.24 -8.76
CA ALA A 20 -1.39 -1.43 -7.75
C ALA A 20 -1.55 -1.98 -6.32
N LYS A 21 -2.65 -2.68 -6.03
CA LYS A 21 -2.87 -3.34 -4.74
C LYS A 21 -2.08 -4.65 -4.61
N LEU A 22 -2.01 -5.42 -5.70
CA LEU A 22 -1.29 -6.69 -5.73
C LEU A 22 0.22 -6.51 -5.91
N ALA A 23 0.66 -5.35 -6.40
CA ALA A 23 2.07 -5.09 -6.63
C ALA A 23 2.87 -5.12 -5.32
N PRO A 24 3.97 -5.89 -5.26
CA PRO A 24 4.85 -5.89 -4.09
C PRO A 24 5.47 -4.51 -3.92
N LYS A 25 5.18 -3.87 -2.78
CA LYS A 25 5.84 -2.62 -2.39
C LYS A 25 7.26 -2.95 -1.97
N LYS A 26 8.24 -2.33 -2.62
CA LYS A 26 9.64 -2.42 -2.18
C LYS A 26 9.74 -1.92 -0.73
N PRO A 27 10.56 -2.56 0.12
CA PRO A 27 10.81 -2.04 1.45
C PRO A 27 11.29 -0.59 1.33
N LYS A 28 10.62 0.32 2.04
CA LYS A 28 10.98 1.74 2.01
C LYS A 28 12.39 1.85 2.55
N TYR A 29 13.28 2.51 1.82
CA TYR A 29 14.61 2.79 2.34
C TYR A 29 14.46 3.83 3.44
N ILE A 30 14.88 3.45 4.65
CA ILE A 30 14.78 4.26 5.85
C ILE A 30 16.21 4.60 6.27
N SER A 31 16.48 5.85 6.62
CA SER A 31 17.81 6.28 7.06
C SER A 31 18.19 5.58 8.37
N LYS A 32 19.49 5.51 8.72
CA LYS A 32 19.94 4.87 9.96
C LYS A 32 19.27 5.47 11.20
N ALA A 33 19.02 6.78 11.19
CA ALA A 33 18.35 7.48 12.30
C ALA A 33 16.88 7.08 12.41
N ASP A 34 16.19 6.97 11.27
CA ASP A 34 14.77 6.61 11.26
C ASP A 34 14.55 5.12 11.56
N ARG A 35 15.52 4.26 11.23
CA ARG A 35 15.50 2.84 11.62
C ARG A 35 15.64 2.67 13.13
N ALA A 36 16.54 3.42 13.78
CA ALA A 36 16.67 3.40 15.24
C ALA A 36 15.40 3.90 15.94
N LYS A 37 14.72 4.91 15.38
CA LYS A 37 13.42 5.39 15.90
C LYS A 37 12.32 4.34 15.75
N LEU A 38 12.25 3.67 14.60
CA LEU A 38 11.26 2.60 14.38
C LEU A 38 11.55 1.34 15.19
N GLU A 39 12.82 1.02 15.47
CA GLU A 39 13.19 -0.08 16.37
C GLU A 39 12.88 0.26 17.84
N ALA A 40 13.02 1.53 18.25
CA ALA A 40 12.58 2.00 19.56
C ALA A 40 11.05 2.02 19.70
N GLU A 41 10.32 2.39 18.65
CA GLU A 41 8.85 2.41 18.62
C GLU A 41 8.25 1.01 18.48
N ALA A 42 8.90 0.09 17.75
CA ALA A 42 8.48 -1.31 17.62
C ALA A 42 8.85 -2.18 18.85
N ALA A 43 9.75 -1.71 19.70
CA ALA A 43 10.06 -2.33 20.99
C ALA A 43 9.04 -1.97 22.08
N GLU A 44 8.13 -1.03 21.83
CA GLU A 44 6.92 -0.89 22.62
C GLU A 44 5.88 -1.90 22.08
N PRO A 45 5.50 -2.91 22.87
CA PRO A 45 4.49 -3.87 22.42
C PRO A 45 3.17 -3.13 22.22
N VAL A 46 2.68 -3.14 20.98
CA VAL A 46 1.24 -2.98 20.72
C VAL A 46 0.58 -4.18 21.39
N GLU A 47 0.21 -3.98 22.66
CA GLU A 47 -0.69 -4.81 23.42
C GLU A 47 -1.91 -5.13 22.55
N THR A 48 -2.12 -6.43 22.38
CA THR A 48 -3.35 -7.06 21.94
C THR A 48 -4.59 -6.40 22.54
N SER A 49 -5.51 -5.92 21.70
CA SER A 49 -6.93 -5.80 22.06
C SER A 49 -7.79 -6.25 20.89
N GLU A 50 -7.91 -7.56 20.79
CA GLU A 50 -9.01 -8.26 20.14
C GLU A 50 -10.15 -8.35 21.17
N SER A 51 -11.31 -7.78 20.85
CA SER A 51 -12.62 -8.05 21.48
C SER A 51 -13.71 -7.72 20.48
#